data_AF-A0AAP9DST2-F1
#
_entry.id   AF-A0AAP9DST2-F1
#
_cell.length_a   1.000
_cell.length_b   1.000
_cell.length_c   1.000
_cell.angle_alpha   90.00
_cell.angle_beta   90.00
_cell.angle_gamma   90.00
#
_symmetry.space_group_name_H-M   'P 1'
#
loop_
_entity.id
_entity.type
_entity.pdbx_description
1 polymer ?
#
loop_
_entity_poly.entity_id
_entity_poly.type
_entity_poly.pdbx_seq_one_letter_code
_entity_poly.pdbx_strand_id
1 'polypeptide(L)'
;MGLKVMAKRALEDDEKSVIYARRKVEVESVFGHIKGNRSFRRFSLRGLDKVNVDFGIVTMANNLRKVGSIRLATFLQKQTHKKSWAENIMFLRATFDFWGLLEL
;
A
#
# COMPACT_ATOMS: atom_id res chain seq x y z
N MET A 1 -36.03 -8.28 -7.85
CA MET A 1 -35.34 -8.83 -6.65
C MET A 1 -35.00 -7.70 -5.70
N GLY A 2 -35.23 -7.86 -4.39
CA GLY A 2 -34.91 -6.83 -3.40
C GLY A 2 -33.40 -6.70 -3.13
N LEU A 3 -32.95 -5.50 -2.76
CA LEU A 3 -31.55 -5.16 -2.44
C LEU A 3 -30.91 -6.12 -1.42
N LYS A 4 -31.67 -6.56 -0.41
CA LYS A 4 -31.20 -7.50 0.60
C LYS A 4 -30.85 -8.87 0.02
N VAL A 5 -31.61 -9.34 -0.98
CA VAL A 5 -31.38 -10.63 -1.64
C VAL A 5 -30.13 -10.58 -2.52
N MET A 6 -29.93 -9.46 -3.22
CA MET A 6 -28.73 -9.20 -4.03
C MET A 6 -27.45 -9.17 -3.16
N ALA A 7 -27.51 -8.44 -2.04
CA ALA A 7 -26.39 -8.36 -1.10
C ALA A 7 -26.07 -9.72 -0.46
N LYS A 8 -27.09 -10.49 -0.07
CA LYS A 8 -26.91 -11.84 0.49
C LYS A 8 -26.22 -12.78 -0.50
N ARG A 9 -26.69 -12.84 -1.75
CA ARG A 9 -26.05 -13.65 -2.81
C ARG A 9 -24.60 -13.23 -3.10
N ALA A 10 -24.30 -11.94 -3.01
CA ALA A 10 -22.95 -11.44 -3.20
C ALA A 10 -22.01 -11.77 -2.03
N LEU A 11 -22.54 -11.98 -0.82
CA LEU A 11 -21.77 -12.40 0.36
C LEU A 11 -21.60 -13.92 0.45
N GLU A 12 -22.55 -14.68 -0.11
CA GLU A 12 -22.52 -16.15 -0.18
C GLU A 12 -21.54 -16.68 -1.25
N ASP A 13 -21.08 -15.82 -2.15
CA ASP A 13 -20.06 -16.15 -3.15
C ASP A 13 -18.65 -16.05 -2.53
N ASP A 14 -17.91 -17.15 -2.53
CA ASP A 14 -16.62 -17.29 -1.84
C ASP A 14 -15.61 -16.23 -2.30
N GLU A 15 -15.52 -15.94 -3.61
CA GLU A 15 -14.59 -14.95 -4.14
C GLU A 15 -14.96 -13.53 -3.66
N LYS A 16 -16.25 -13.19 -3.73
CA LYS A 16 -16.75 -11.87 -3.31
C LYS A 16 -16.66 -11.68 -1.80
N SER A 17 -16.82 -12.76 -1.02
CA SER A 17 -16.72 -12.74 0.44
C SER A 17 -15.32 -12.32 0.91
N VAL A 18 -14.26 -12.85 0.26
CA VAL A 18 -12.86 -12.53 0.59
C VAL A 18 -12.56 -11.07 0.24
N ILE A 19 -13.01 -10.59 -0.93
CA ILE A 19 -12.84 -9.20 -1.35
C ILE A 19 -13.56 -8.26 -0.35
N TYR A 20 -14.77 -8.63 0.07
CA TYR A 20 -15.54 -7.85 1.03
C TYR A 20 -14.85 -7.78 2.40
N ALA A 21 -14.30 -8.89 2.88
CA ALA A 21 -13.53 -8.95 4.12
C ALA A 21 -12.31 -8.00 4.08
N ARG A 22 -11.56 -8.01 2.97
CA ARG A 22 -10.41 -7.10 2.79
C ARG A 22 -10.86 -5.62 2.79
N ARG A 23 -11.95 -5.30 2.10
CA ARG A 23 -12.49 -3.93 2.04
C ARG A 23 -12.91 -3.39 3.40
N LYS A 24 -13.44 -4.20 4.31
CA LYS A 24 -13.79 -3.73 5.67
C LYS A 24 -12.60 -3.06 6.34
N VAL A 25 -11.46 -3.74 6.36
CA VAL A 25 -10.23 -3.24 7.00
C VAL A 25 -9.66 -2.03 6.26
N GLU A 26 -9.58 -2.11 4.94
CA GLU A 26 -8.99 -1.03 4.13
C GLU A 26 -9.80 0.26 4.19
N VAL A 27 -11.14 0.16 4.14
CA VAL A 27 -12.03 1.33 4.11
C VAL A 27 -12.00 2.08 5.44
N GLU A 28 -11.99 1.38 6.57
CA GLU A 28 -11.88 1.97 7.90
C GLU A 28 -10.58 2.77 8.05
N SER A 29 -9.45 2.20 7.61
CA SER A 29 -8.15 2.87 7.66
C SER A 29 -8.14 4.18 6.84
N VAL A 30 -8.77 4.19 5.67
CA VAL A 30 -8.83 5.37 4.79
C VAL A 30 -9.62 6.49 5.45
N PHE A 31 -10.79 6.19 6.00
CA PHE A 31 -11.60 7.19 6.70
C PHE A 31 -10.95 7.66 8.00
N GLY A 32 -10.27 6.77 8.73
CA GLY A 32 -9.45 7.12 9.88
C GLY A 32 -8.35 8.12 9.52
N HIS A 33 -7.62 7.89 8.42
CA HIS A 33 -6.57 8.80 7.96
C HIS A 33 -7.12 10.15 7.48
N ILE A 34 -8.23 10.15 6.74
CA ILE A 34 -8.86 11.39 6.26
C ILE A 34 -9.35 12.21 7.45
N LYS A 35 -10.12 11.60 8.35
CA LYS A 35 -10.74 12.32 9.45
C LYS A 35 -9.71 12.68 10.52
N GLY A 36 -8.91 11.71 10.98
CA GLY A 36 -7.97 11.86 12.10
C GLY A 36 -6.67 12.53 11.67
N ASN A 37 -5.87 11.82 10.88
CA ASN A 37 -4.51 12.27 10.57
C ASN A 37 -4.45 13.55 9.73
N ARG A 38 -5.45 13.77 8.86
CA ARG A 38 -5.56 14.97 8.02
C ARG A 38 -6.58 15.97 8.53
N SER A 39 -7.21 15.72 9.68
CA SER A 39 -8.19 16.61 10.30
C SER A 39 -9.32 17.06 9.37
N PHE A 40 -9.63 16.30 8.30
CA PHE A 40 -10.71 16.63 7.39
C PHE A 40 -12.06 16.28 8.04
N ARG A 41 -12.63 17.28 8.71
CA ARG A 41 -13.82 17.13 9.57
C ARG A 41 -15.06 17.81 9.00
N ARG A 42 -14.89 18.77 8.09
CA ARG A 42 -15.97 19.54 7.48
C ARG A 42 -15.62 19.82 6.01
N PHE A 43 -16.64 19.87 5.17
CA PHE A 43 -16.51 20.35 3.80
C PHE A 43 -16.45 21.87 3.78
N SER A 44 -15.61 22.41 2.90
CA SER A 44 -15.50 23.86 2.73
C SER A 44 -16.62 24.40 1.84
N LEU A 45 -17.13 23.57 0.93
CA LEU A 45 -18.15 23.92 -0.05
C LEU A 45 -19.53 23.35 0.34
N ARG A 46 -20.59 23.97 -0.18
CA ARG A 46 -21.99 23.53 -0.02
C ARG A 46 -22.58 23.15 -1.38
N GLY A 47 -23.50 22.19 -1.37
CA GLY A 47 -24.10 21.59 -2.58
C GLY A 47 -23.37 20.33 -3.01
N LEU A 48 -24.12 19.31 -3.44
CA LEU A 48 -23.61 17.95 -3.66
C LEU A 48 -22.45 17.92 -4.67
N ASP A 49 -22.59 18.64 -5.78
CA ASP A 49 -21.58 18.67 -6.84
C ASP A 49 -20.24 19.23 -6.33
N LYS A 50 -20.29 20.31 -5.55
CA LYS A 50 -19.09 20.95 -5.01
C LYS A 50 -18.45 20.13 -3.89
N VAL A 51 -19.28 19.50 -3.05
CA VAL A 51 -18.81 18.56 -2.00
C VAL A 51 -18.11 17.36 -2.62
N ASN A 52 -18.62 16.83 -3.73
CA ASN A 52 -17.99 15.74 -4.46
C ASN A 52 -16.59 16.13 -4.97
N VAL A 53 -16.42 17.35 -5.48
CA VAL A 53 -15.10 17.86 -5.88
C VAL A 53 -14.15 17.97 -4.69
N ASP A 54 -14.60 18.57 -3.58
CA ASP A 54 -13.82 18.74 -2.35
C ASP A 54 -13.35 17.38 -1.80
N PHE A 55 -14.26 16.41 -1.73
CA PHE A 55 -13.93 15.04 -1.33
C PHE A 55 -13.02 14.32 -2.34
N GLY A 56 -13.23 14.55 -3.64
CA GLY A 56 -12.40 14.03 -4.71
C GLY A 56 -10.93 14.43 -4.53
N ILE A 57 -10.67 15.70 -4.20
CA ILE A 57 -9.32 16.20 -3.94
C ILE A 57 -8.68 15.47 -2.74
N VAL A 58 -9.42 15.35 -1.62
CA VAL A 58 -8.94 14.67 -0.42
C VAL A 58 -8.59 13.19 -0.68
N THR A 59 -9.43 12.50 -1.44
CA THR A 59 -9.22 11.10 -1.79
C THR A 59 -8.07 10.92 -2.78
N MET A 60 -7.93 11.80 -3.78
CA MET A 60 -6.78 11.82 -4.69
C MET A 60 -5.46 12.02 -3.93
N ALA A 61 -5.40 12.99 -3.02
CA ALA A 61 -4.23 13.22 -2.18
C ALA A 61 -3.87 11.98 -1.34
N ASN A 62 -4.87 11.27 -0.81
CA ASN A 62 -4.64 10.03 -0.09
C ASN A 62 -4.08 8.91 -0.98
N ASN A 63 -4.60 8.76 -2.19
CA ASN A 63 -4.16 7.74 -3.13
C ASN A 63 -2.74 8.00 -3.61
N LEU A 64 -2.41 9.26 -3.95
CA LEU A 64 -1.05 9.66 -4.32
C LEU A 64 -0.05 9.35 -3.20
N ARG A 65 -0.41 9.61 -1.94
CA ARG A 65 0.44 9.28 -0.79
C ARG A 65 0.70 7.78 -0.68
N LYS A 66 -0.34 6.94 -0.87
CA LYS A 66 -0.18 5.47 -0.88
C LYS A 66 0.78 5.01 -1.99
N VAL A 67 0.61 5.54 -3.21
CA VAL A 67 1.49 5.21 -4.34
C VAL A 67 2.93 5.64 -4.07
N GLY A 68 3.12 6.85 -3.52
CA GLY A 68 4.45 7.35 -3.14
C GLY A 68 5.14 6.45 -2.10
N SER A 69 4.42 6.04 -1.05
CA SER A 69 4.95 5.13 -0.03
C SER A 69 5.33 3.77 -0.60
N ILE A 70 4.51 3.20 -1.48
CA ILE A 70 4.81 1.90 -2.13
C ILE A 70 6.06 2.03 -3.00
N ARG A 71 6.14 3.05 -3.85
CA ARG A 71 7.31 3.29 -4.72
C ARG A 71 8.59 3.47 -3.92
N LEU A 72 8.53 4.21 -2.81
CA LEU A 72 9.66 4.39 -1.92
C LEU A 72 10.09 3.06 -1.28
N ALA A 73 9.15 2.28 -0.76
CA ALA A 73 9.45 0.97 -0.18
C ALA A 73 10.11 0.02 -1.20
N THR A 74 9.56 -0.05 -2.42
CA THR A 74 10.14 -0.84 -3.52
C THR A 74 11.54 -0.36 -3.89
N PHE A 75 11.76 0.96 -3.92
CA PHE A 75 13.07 1.53 -4.22
C PHE A 75 14.12 1.18 -3.15
N LEU A 76 13.76 1.31 -1.88
CA LEU A 76 14.63 0.96 -0.75
C LEU A 76 14.95 -0.54 -0.74
N GLN A 77 13.96 -1.40 -0.99
CA GLN A 77 14.17 -2.84 -1.11
C GLN A 77 15.16 -3.18 -2.24
N LYS A 78 15.09 -2.47 -3.36
CA LYS A 78 16.03 -2.66 -4.47
C LYS A 78 17.46 -2.29 -4.06
N GLN A 79 17.63 -1.24 -3.25
CA GLN A 79 18.95 -0.85 -2.76
C GLN A 79 19.53 -1.84 -1.75
N THR A 80 18.72 -2.33 -0.80
CA THR A 80 19.19 -3.33 0.18
C THR A 80 19.61 -4.63 -0.50
N HIS A 81 18.81 -5.10 -1.47
CA HIS A 81 19.13 -6.30 -2.23
C HIS A 81 20.42 -6.13 -3.05
N LYS A 82 20.62 -4.99 -3.72
CA LYS A 82 21.85 -4.72 -4.47
C LYS A 82 23.08 -4.64 -3.56
N LYS A 83 22.94 -4.02 -2.38
CA LYS A 83 24.02 -3.92 -1.39
C LYS A 83 24.41 -5.30 -0.84
N SER A 84 23.43 -6.12 -0.44
CA SER A 84 23.67 -7.50 0.01
C SER A 84 24.32 -8.37 -1.07
N TRP A 85 23.92 -8.20 -2.34
CA TRP A 85 24.55 -8.92 -3.45
C TRP A 85 26.02 -8.51 -3.65
N ALA A 86 26.33 -7.22 -3.54
CA ALA A 86 27.69 -6.72 -3.61
C ALA A 86 28.53 -7.19 -2.40
N GLU A 87 27.98 -7.18 -1.19
CA GLU A 87 28.65 -7.68 0.02
C GLU A 87 28.92 -9.18 -0.08
N ASN A 88 27.96 -9.98 -0.55
CA ASN A 88 28.14 -11.43 -0.76
C ASN A 88 29.22 -11.72 -1.82
N ILE A 89 29.28 -10.95 -2.91
CA ILE A 89 30.33 -11.09 -3.92
C ILE A 89 31.70 -10.68 -3.38
N MET A 90 31.76 -9.56 -2.66
CA MET A 90 33.01 -9.11 -2.03
C MET A 90 33.50 -10.13 -1.00
N PHE A 91 32.59 -10.73 -0.23
CA PHE A 91 32.89 -11.80 0.72
C PHE A 91 33.39 -13.06 -0.01
N LEU A 92 32.67 -13.54 -1.02
CA LEU A 92 33.08 -14.70 -1.83
C LEU A 92 34.46 -14.49 -2.46
N ARG A 93 34.71 -13.30 -3.02
CA ARG A 93 36.01 -12.95 -3.58
C ARG A 93 37.11 -12.91 -2.52
N ALA A 94 36.86 -12.30 -1.36
CA ALA A 94 37.81 -12.26 -0.26
C ALA A 94 38.12 -13.67 0.29
N THR A 95 37.13 -14.56 0.38
CA THR A 95 37.34 -15.95 0.78
C THR A 95 38.14 -16.74 -0.24
N PHE A 96 37.92 -16.51 -1.55
CA PHE A 96 38.68 -17.15 -2.61
C PHE A 96 40.14 -16.67 -2.63
N ASP A 97 40.36 -15.36 -2.52
CA ASP A 97 41.70 -14.74 -2.47
C ASP A 97 42.50 -15.21 -1.23
N PHE A 98 41.85 -15.37 -0.07
CA PHE A 98 42.49 -15.85 1.15
C PHE A 98 42.88 -17.33 1.08
N TRP A 99 42.04 -18.18 0.50
CA TRP A 99 42.30 -19.62 0.40
C TRP A 99 43.45 -19.92 -0.57
N GLY A 100 43.54 -19.18 -1.68
CA GLY A 100 44.64 -19.31 -2.64
C GLY A 100 46.02 -18.86 -2.12
N LEU A 101 46.06 -18.06 -1.05
CA LEU A 101 47.32 -17.69 -0.36
C LEU A 101 47.80 -18.75 0.63
N LEU A 102 46.92 -19.68 1.06
CA LEU A 102 47.23 -20.71 2.05
C LEU A 102 47.77 -22.00 1.42
N GLU A 103 47.64 -22.15 0.10
CA GLU A 103 48.14 -23.29 -0.69
C GLU A 103 49.53 -23.05 -1.33
N LEU A 104 50.21 -21.95 -0.98
CA LEU A 104 51.61 -21.62 -1.32
C LEU A 104 52.53 -21.82 -0.11
#